data_AF-A0A935KKJ1-F1
#
_entry.id   AF-A0A935KKJ1-F1
#
_cell.length_a   1.000
_cell.length_b   1.000
_cell.length_c   1.000
_cell.angle_alpha   90.00
_cell.angle_beta   90.00
_cell.angle_gamma   90.00
#
_symmetry.space_group_name_H-M   'P 1'
#
loop_
_entity.id
_entity.type
_entity.pdbx_description
1 polymer ?
#
loop_
_entity_poly.entity_id
_entity_poly.type
_entity_poly.pdbx_seq_one_letter_code
_entity_poly.pdbx_strand_id
1 'polypeptide(L)'
;MRLVDEYIEQLPDDLQPICKLIRHQVLQLVPAVEEKLSFGIPFYHYFGMFLYLNRTTEGIAVCFCWGKDLLTAFPQLQQKTEL
;
A
#
# COMPACT_ATOMS: atom_id res chain seq x y z
N MET A 1 7.43 -8.64 13.22
CA MET A 1 6.39 -8.20 12.27
C MET A 1 6.10 -9.30 11.24
N ARG A 2 5.96 -10.56 11.70
CA ARG A 2 6.00 -11.77 10.87
C ARG A 2 4.81 -11.91 9.93
N LEU A 3 3.65 -11.37 10.31
CA LEU A 3 2.41 -11.55 9.56
C LEU A 3 2.39 -10.82 8.20
N VAL A 4 3.09 -9.68 8.07
CA VAL A 4 3.22 -9.00 6.78
C VAL A 4 4.28 -9.66 5.92
N ASP A 5 5.35 -10.19 6.52
CA ASP A 5 6.32 -11.02 5.79
C ASP A 5 5.62 -12.25 5.19
N GLU A 6 4.80 -12.94 5.98
CA GLU A 6 3.99 -14.10 5.56
C GLU A 6 3.00 -13.73 4.43
N TYR A 7 2.34 -12.56 4.51
CA TYR A 7 1.51 -12.06 3.42
C TYR A 7 2.30 -11.94 2.12
N ILE A 8 3.50 -11.34 2.18
CA ILE A 8 4.34 -11.12 1.02
C ILE A 8 4.84 -12.45 0.45
N GLU A 9 5.24 -13.39 1.31
CA GLU A 9 5.71 -14.73 0.90
C GLU A 9 4.61 -15.55 0.21
N GLN A 10 3.33 -15.25 0.44
CA GLN A 10 2.19 -15.88 -0.23
C GLN A 10 1.83 -15.24 -1.57
N LEU A 11 2.46 -14.10 -1.93
CA LEU A 11 2.26 -13.49 -3.24
C LEU A 11 3.00 -14.28 -4.33
N PRO A 12 2.51 -14.23 -5.59
CA PRO A 12 3.27 -14.66 -6.76
C PRO A 12 4.70 -14.08 -6.78
N ASP A 13 5.67 -14.88 -7.24
CA ASP A 13 7.10 -14.56 -7.18
C ASP A 13 7.45 -13.21 -7.83
N ASP A 14 6.74 -12.82 -8.88
CA ASP A 14 6.90 -11.55 -9.60
C ASP A 14 6.36 -10.35 -8.81
N LEU A 15 5.36 -10.55 -7.94
CA LEU A 15 4.76 -9.50 -7.12
C LEU A 15 5.45 -9.29 -5.77
N GLN A 16 6.13 -10.30 -5.23
CA GLN A 16 6.89 -10.18 -3.99
C GLN A 16 7.90 -9.01 -3.99
N PRO A 17 8.79 -8.86 -4.98
CA PRO A 17 9.78 -7.78 -4.98
C PRO A 17 9.11 -6.40 -5.05
N ILE A 18 8.00 -6.28 -5.79
CA ILE A 18 7.23 -5.03 -5.90
C ILE A 18 6.63 -4.67 -4.55
N CYS A 19 5.97 -5.62 -3.88
CA CYS A 19 5.37 -5.40 -2.57
C CYS A 19 6.42 -5.04 -1.51
N LYS A 20 7.57 -5.74 -1.51
CA LYS A 20 8.72 -5.44 -0.64
C LYS A 20 9.27 -4.03 -0.87
N LEU A 21 9.39 -3.60 -2.12
CA LEU A 21 9.85 -2.26 -2.47
C LEU A 21 8.89 -1.20 -1.95
N ILE A 22 7.58 -1.36 -2.18
CA ILE A 22 6.59 -0.38 -1.72
C ILE A 22 6.58 -0.30 -0.19
N ARG A 23 6.56 -1.45 0.50
CA ARG A 23 6.64 -1.51 1.97
C ARG A 23 7.89 -0.80 2.49
N HIS A 24 9.05 -1.06 1.89
CA HIS A 24 10.29 -0.40 2.27
C HIS A 24 10.16 1.13 2.14
N GLN A 25 9.61 1.63 1.03
CA GLN A 25 9.40 3.07 0.82
C GLN A 25 8.45 3.67 1.86
N VAL A 26 7.35 3.01 2.19
CA VAL A 26 6.41 3.49 3.23
C VAL A 26 7.11 3.61 4.59
N LEU A 27 7.85 2.58 5.00
CA LEU A 27 8.55 2.56 6.28
C LEU A 27 9.71 3.58 6.35
N GLN A 28 10.37 3.87 5.22
CA GLN A 28 11.42 4.88 5.15
C GLN A 28 10.87 6.32 5.12
N LEU A 29 9.82 6.58 4.35
CA LEU A 29 9.24 7.91 4.18
C LEU A 29 8.42 8.36 5.39
N VAL A 30 7.83 7.42 6.13
CA VAL A 30 7.03 7.70 7.33
C VAL A 30 7.55 6.85 8.49
N PRO A 31 8.68 7.21 9.14
CA PRO A 31 9.33 6.37 10.16
C PRO A 31 8.45 6.03 11.37
N ALA A 32 7.45 6.87 11.66
CA ALA A 32 6.51 6.67 12.77
C ALA A 32 5.24 5.90 12.37
N VAL A 33 5.17 5.36 11.15
CA VAL A 33 4.02 4.57 10.70
C VAL A 33 3.97 3.22 11.43
N GLU A 34 2.76 2.83 11.85
CA GLU A 34 2.52 1.50 12.40
C GLU A 34 2.05 0.54 11.30
N GLU A 35 2.82 -0.50 11.01
CA GLU A 35 2.43 -1.58 10.11
C GLU A 35 1.69 -2.69 10.88
N LYS A 36 0.51 -3.07 10.39
CA LYS A 36 -0.35 -4.13 10.93
C LYS A 36 -0.90 -4.97 9.79
N LEU A 37 -1.18 -6.25 10.05
CA LEU A 37 -2.05 -7.03 9.16
C LEU A 37 -3.49 -6.79 9.60
N SER A 38 -4.33 -6.26 8.72
CA SER A 38 -5.76 -6.01 8.97
C SER A 38 -6.56 -6.52 7.80
N PHE A 39 -7.66 -7.22 8.04
CA PHE A 39 -8.47 -7.85 6.98
C PHE A 39 -7.65 -8.77 6.05
N GLY A 40 -6.57 -9.37 6.55
CA GLY A 40 -5.67 -10.22 5.77
C GLY A 40 -4.70 -9.47 4.85
N ILE A 41 -4.59 -8.14 4.95
CA ILE A 41 -3.72 -7.33 4.11
C ILE A 41 -2.80 -6.39 4.93
N PRO A 42 -1.64 -5.98 4.40
CA PRO A 42 -0.78 -4.99 5.04
C PRO A 42 -1.46 -3.63 5.12
N PHE A 43 -1.59 -3.12 6.33
CA PHE A 43 -2.26 -1.86 6.65
C PHE A 43 -1.35 -0.99 7.50
N TYR A 44 -1.24 0.27 7.10
CA TYR A 44 -0.33 1.26 7.67
C TYR A 44 -1.15 2.36 8.36
N HIS A 45 -0.80 2.64 9.60
CA HIS A 45 -1.48 3.63 10.43
C HIS A 45 -0.54 4.78 10.79
N TYR A 46 -1.00 6.01 10.56
CA TYR A 46 -0.31 7.23 10.93
C TYR A 46 -1.36 8.28 11.29
N PHE A 47 -1.52 8.55 12.59
CA PHE A 47 -2.65 9.32 13.14
C PHE A 47 -4.04 8.78 12.73
N GLY A 48 -4.16 7.45 12.57
CA GLY A 48 -5.36 6.77 12.07
C GLY A 48 -5.06 5.92 10.84
N MET A 49 -6.09 5.45 10.14
CA MET A 49 -5.93 4.71 8.89
C MET A 49 -5.32 5.60 7.81
N PHE A 50 -4.18 5.18 7.27
CA PHE A 50 -3.40 5.98 6.33
C PHE A 50 -3.34 5.33 4.94
N LEU A 51 -2.77 4.13 4.86
CA LEU A 51 -2.48 3.44 3.61
C LEU A 51 -2.63 1.93 3.79
N TYR A 52 -3.01 1.21 2.74
CA TYR A 52 -2.92 -0.25 2.72
C TYR A 52 -2.42 -0.74 1.37
N LEU A 53 -1.80 -1.92 1.38
CA LEU A 53 -1.39 -2.63 0.18
C LEU A 53 -2.35 -3.78 -0.07
N ASN A 54 -2.78 -3.95 -1.31
CA ASN A 54 -3.61 -5.08 -1.68
C ASN A 54 -3.17 -5.67 -3.01
N ARG A 55 -3.23 -6.99 -3.13
CA ARG A 55 -3.06 -7.67 -4.40
C ARG A 55 -4.29 -7.45 -5.27
N THR A 56 -4.06 -7.14 -6.53
CA THR A 56 -5.07 -7.13 -7.59
C THR A 56 -4.73 -8.19 -8.64
N THR A 57 -5.58 -8.33 -9.66
CA THR A 57 -5.28 -9.15 -10.85
C THR A 57 -4.12 -8.60 -11.68
N GLU A 58 -3.85 -7.30 -11.56
CA GLU A 58 -2.87 -6.57 -12.39
C GLU A 58 -1.57 -6.23 -11.63
N GLY A 59 -1.54 -6.40 -10.31
CA GLY A 59 -0.34 -6.12 -9.51
C GLY A 59 -0.63 -5.86 -8.04
N ILE A 60 0.06 -4.87 -7.46
CA ILE A 60 -0.12 -4.41 -6.09
C ILE A 60 -0.72 -3.00 -6.10
N ALA A 61 -1.92 -2.85 -5.55
CA ALA A 61 -2.54 -1.57 -5.35
C ALA A 61 -1.98 -0.89 -4.10
N VAL A 62 -1.64 0.40 -4.23
CA VAL A 62 -1.27 1.30 -3.14
C VAL A 62 -2.46 2.20 -2.85
N CYS A 63 -3.19 1.90 -1.78
CA CYS A 63 -4.46 2.55 -1.51
C CYS A 63 -4.34 3.51 -0.33
N PHE A 64 -4.60 4.80 -0.56
CA PHE A 64 -4.64 5.83 0.49
C PHE A 64 -6.07 6.02 0.98
N CYS A 65 -6.27 5.96 2.30
CA CYS A 65 -7.61 6.11 2.91
C CYS A 65 -8.22 7.51 2.70
N TRP A 66 -7.39 8.52 2.45
CA TRP A 66 -7.78 9.92 2.23
C TRP A 66 -7.56 10.35 0.77
N GLY A 67 -7.87 9.48 -0.19
CA GLY A 67 -7.58 9.69 -1.61
C GLY A 67 -8.13 10.99 -2.22
N LYS A 68 -9.26 11.52 -1.71
CA LYS A 68 -9.81 12.81 -2.15
C LYS A 68 -8.87 13.99 -1.88
N ASP A 69 -8.18 13.97 -0.73
CA ASP A 69 -7.27 15.04 -0.34
C ASP A 69 -5.97 14.91 -1.15
N LEU A 70 -5.57 13.66 -1.42
CA LEU A 70 -4.45 13.35 -2.30
C LEU A 70 -4.69 13.85 -3.72
N LEU A 71 -5.89 13.68 -4.31
CA LEU A 71 -6.22 14.20 -5.63
C LEU A 71 -6.22 15.74 -5.68
N THR A 72 -6.61 16.40 -4.59
CA THR A 72 -6.56 17.86 -4.49
C THR A 72 -5.11 18.36 -4.52
N ALA A 73 -4.20 17.68 -3.82
CA ALA A 73 -2.78 18.03 -3.78
C ALA A 73 -2.00 17.57 -5.03
N PHE A 74 -2.42 16.44 -5.63
CA PHE A 74 -1.76 15.81 -6.77
C PHE A 74 -2.78 15.45 -7.87
N PRO A 75 -3.28 16.44 -8.63
CA PRO A 75 -4.29 16.20 -9.67
C PRO A 75 -3.87 15.19 -10.74
N GLN A 76 -2.56 15.01 -10.96
CA GLN A 76 -2.01 14.02 -11.90
C GLN A 76 -2.33 12.57 -11.53
N LEU A 77 -2.80 12.31 -10.30
CA LEU A 77 -3.24 10.98 -9.86
C LEU A 77 -4.70 10.69 -10.25
N GLN A 78 -5.40 11.63 -10.89
CA GLN A 78 -6.74 11.38 -11.43
C GLN A 78 -6.69 10.21 -12.42
N GLN A 79 -7.65 9.29 -12.31
CA GLN A 79 -7.75 8.18 -13.26
C GLN A 79 -7.82 8.74 -14.68
N LYS A 80 -6.98 8.21 -15.58
CA LYS A 80 -7.18 8.37 -17.02
C LYS A 80 -8.43 7.58 -17.37
N THR A 81 -9.54 8.28 -17.58
CA THR A 81 -10.67 7.69 -18.30
C THR A 81 -10.23 7.57 -19.75
N GLU A 82 -9.73 6.40 -20.15
CA GLU A 82 -9.63 6.07 -21.56
C GLU A 82 -11.06 5.88 -22.08
N LEU A 83 -11.53 6.81 -22.91
CA LEU A 83 -12.70 6.67 -23.77
C LEU A 83 -12.25 6.22 -25.15
#